data_AF-A0A9D9HLW1-F1
#
_entry.id   AF-A0A9D9HLW1-F1
#
_cell.length_a   1.000
_cell.length_b   1.000
_cell.length_c   1.000
_cell.angle_alpha   90.00
_cell.angle_beta   90.00
_cell.angle_gamma   90.00
#
_symmetry.space_group_name_H-M   'P 1'
#
loop_
_entity.id
_entity.type
_entity.pdbx_description
1 polymer ?
#
loop_
_entity_poly.entity_id
_entity_poly.type
_entity_poly.pdbx_seq_one_letter_code
_entity_poly.pdbx_strand_id
1 'polypeptide(L)' 'MEKRKEEKAFDYAAAVAELEKMASQVESADVSIDDIDKYIKRSDELISGCRKYLRSAREKLSSLDTDTAGSHEAQL' A
#
# COMPACT_ATOMS: atom_id res chain seq x y z
N MET A 1 -2.56 -13.99 30.37
CA MET A 1 -2.03 -14.07 28.99
C MET A 1 -2.76 -13.02 28.17
N GLU A 2 -2.19 -11.82 28.07
CA GLU A 2 -2.73 -10.77 27.19
C GLU A 2 -2.56 -11.20 25.74
N LYS A 3 -3.67 -11.30 25.01
CA LYS A 3 -3.66 -11.56 23.56
C LYS A 3 -3.05 -10.33 22.87
N ARG A 4 -1.85 -10.47 22.32
CA ARG A 4 -1.28 -9.45 21.43
C ARG A 4 -2.23 -9.28 20.24
N LYS A 5 -2.76 -8.08 20.09
CA LYS A 5 -3.60 -7.67 18.96
C LYS A 5 -2.67 -7.65 17.74
N GLU A 6 -2.71 -8.70 16.92
CA GLU A 6 -2.01 -8.70 15.64
C GLU A 6 -2.58 -7.54 14.81
N GLU A 7 -1.77 -6.50 14.60
CA GLU A 7 -2.08 -5.47 13.61
C GLU A 7 -2.18 -6.17 12.27
N LYS A 8 -3.38 -6.15 11.67
CA LYS A 8 -3.60 -6.70 10.34
C LYS A 8 -2.64 -6.00 9.39
N ALA A 9 -1.76 -6.79 8.76
CA ALA A 9 -0.90 -6.29 7.69
C ALA A 9 -1.76 -5.67 6.58
N PHE A 10 -1.27 -4.58 5.99
CA PHE A 10 -1.93 -3.93 4.87
C PHE A 10 -2.01 -4.88 3.68
N ASP A 11 -3.22 -5.11 3.17
CA ASP A 11 -3.46 -5.94 1.99
C ASP A 11 -3.45 -5.06 0.73
N TYR A 12 -2.31 -5.06 0.05
CA TYR A 12 -2.11 -4.29 -1.17
C TYR A 12 -3.04 -4.74 -2.32
N ALA A 13 -3.26 -6.05 -2.46
CA ALA A 13 -4.07 -6.59 -3.54
C ALA A 13 -5.55 -6.20 -3.37
N ALA A 14 -6.07 -6.31 -2.15
CA ALA A 14 -7.43 -5.87 -1.83
C ALA A 14 -7.61 -4.37 -2.05
N ALA A 15 -6.62 -3.55 -1.66
CA ALA A 15 -6.66 -2.10 -1.85
C ALA A 15 -6.71 -1.71 -3.34
N VAL A 16 -5.91 -2.37 -4.19
CA VAL A 16 -5.93 -2.13 -5.64
C VAL A 16 -7.27 -2.56 -6.26
N ALA A 17 -7.80 -3.73 -5.89
CA ALA A 17 -9.10 -4.20 -6.38
C ALA A 17 -10.24 -3.24 -5.98
N GLU A 18 -10.18 -2.63 -4.80
CA GLU A 18 -11.15 -1.63 -4.37
C GLU A 18 -11.03 -0.34 -5.20
N LEU A 19 -9.81 0.12 -5.50
CA LEU A 19 -9.56 1.27 -6.38
C LEU A 19 -10.11 1.04 -7.80
N GLU A 20 -9.86 -0.13 -8.39
CA GLU A 20 -10.39 -0.49 -9.71
C GLU A 20 -11.92 -0.51 -9.72
N LYS A 21 -12.53 -1.06 -8.66
CA LYS A 21 -13.99 -1.03 -8.51
C LYS A 21 -14.52 0.40 -8.45
N MET A 22 -13.92 1.28 -7.65
CA MET A 22 -14.36 2.68 -7.57
C MET A 22 -14.20 3.41 -8.90
N ALA A 23 -13.11 3.18 -9.64
CA ALA A 23 -12.92 3.74 -10.97
C ALA A 23 -14.06 3.32 -11.91
N SER A 24 -14.40 2.03 -11.94
CA SER A 24 -15.51 1.53 -12.76
C SER A 24 -16.88 2.11 -12.37
N GLN A 25 -17.08 2.43 -11.08
CA GLN A 25 -18.31 3.07 -10.61
C GLN A 25 -18.40 4.52 -11.07
N VAL A 26 -17.32 5.30 -10.94
CA VAL A 26 -17.27 6.71 -11.37
C VAL A 26 -17.48 6.87 -12.87
N GLU A 27 -17.07 5.89 -13.68
CA GLU A 27 -17.29 5.88 -15.12
C GLU A 27 -18.75 5.57 -15.52
N SER A 28 -19.59 5.12 -14.58
CA SER A 28 -21.02 4.87 -14.83
C SER A 28 -21.86 6.15 -14.73
N ALA A 29 -22.85 6.28 -15.62
CA ALA A 29 -23.72 7.46 -15.68
C ALA A 29 -24.67 7.63 -14.47
N ASP A 30 -24.73 6.62 -13.58
CA ASP A 30 -25.66 6.55 -12.45
C ASP A 30 -25.05 7.00 -11.12
N VAL A 31 -23.76 7.41 -11.10
CA VAL A 31 -23.11 7.89 -9.87
C VAL A 31 -23.54 9.31 -9.53
N SER A 32 -24.06 9.49 -8.31
CA SER A 32 -24.41 10.80 -7.78
C SER A 32 -23.15 11.60 -7.42
N ILE A 33 -23.22 12.95 -7.47
CA ILE A 33 -22.11 13.82 -7.08
C ILE A 33 -21.68 13.57 -5.62
N ASP A 34 -22.62 13.26 -4.73
CA ASP A 34 -22.33 12.94 -3.33
C ASP A 34 -21.54 11.64 -3.16
N ASP A 35 -21.67 10.70 -4.10
CA ASP A 35 -20.90 9.45 -4.09
C ASP A 35 -19.49 9.65 -4.65
N ILE A 36 -19.30 10.61 -5.57
CA ILE A 36 -17.97 10.98 -6.09
C ILE A 36 -17.06 11.47 -4.95
N ASP A 37 -17.54 12.35 -4.07
CA ASP A 37 -16.75 12.85 -2.93
C ASP A 37 -16.33 11.71 -1.98
N LYS A 38 -17.21 10.72 -1.76
CA LYS A 38 -16.88 9.52 -0.97
C LYS A 38 -15.81 8.68 -1.65
N TYR A 39 -15.91 8.46 -2.96
CA TYR A 39 -14.92 7.69 -3.71
C TYR A 39 -13.56 8.38 -3.75
N ILE A 40 -13.52 9.70 -3.87
CA ILE A 40 -12.27 10.47 -3.80
C ILE A 40 -11.60 10.29 -2.44
N LYS A 41 -12.33 10.52 -1.35
CA LYS A 41 -11.79 10.37 0.01
C LYS A 41 -11.27 8.96 0.27
N ARG A 42 -12.05 7.95 -0.12
CA ARG A 42 -11.65 6.55 0.04
C ARG A 42 -10.44 6.19 -0.82
N SER A 43 -10.38 6.71 -2.04
CA SER A 43 -9.23 6.50 -2.93
C SER A 43 -7.95 7.10 -2.34
N ASP A 44 -8.02 8.29 -1.73
CA ASP A 44 -6.86 8.92 -1.07
C ASP A 44 -6.33 8.06 0.09
N GLU A 45 -7.22 7.51 0.92
CA GLU A 45 -6.86 6.59 2.00
C GLU A 45 -6.11 5.35 1.46
N LEU A 46 -6.66 4.70 0.43
CA LEU A 46 -6.09 3.50 -0.17
C LEU A 46 -4.74 3.79 -0.83
N ILE A 47 -4.64 4.88 -1.59
CA ILE A 47 -3.39 5.30 -2.25
C ILE A 47 -2.30 5.60 -1.22
N SER A 48 -2.65 6.27 -0.11
CA SER A 48 -1.74 6.53 1.00
C SER A 48 -1.22 5.22 1.61
N GLY A 49 -2.11 4.24 1.83
CA GLY A 49 -1.74 2.89 2.27
C GLY A 49 -0.81 2.18 1.30
N CYS A 50 -1.14 2.16 0.01
CA CYS A 50 -0.32 1.56 -1.04
C CYS A 50 1.08 2.17 -1.12
N ARG A 51 1.19 3.50 -1.05
CA ARG A 51 2.48 4.21 -1.05
C ARG A 51 3.34 3.82 0.15
N LYS A 52 2.74 3.76 1.35
CA LYS A 52 3.44 3.32 2.57
C LYS A 52 3.92 1.88 2.44
N TYR A 53 3.05 0.98 1.96
CA TYR A 53 3.40 -0.43 1.75
C TYR A 53 4.61 -0.58 0.81
N LEU A 54 4.57 0.07 -0.36
CA LEU A 54 5.66 0.02 -1.34
C LEU A 54 6.97 0.62 -0.79
N ARG A 55 6.86 1.72 -0.04
CA ARG A 55 8.03 2.31 0.63
C ARG A 55 8.65 1.35 1.62
N SER A 56 7.85 0.74 2.50
CA SER A 56 8.35 -0.25 3.46
C SER A 56 8.91 -1.50 2.78
N ALA A 57 8.32 -1.96 1.68
CA ALA A 57 8.86 -3.06 0.88
C ALA A 57 10.23 -2.71 0.29
N ARG A 58 10.39 -1.49 -0.25
CA ARG A 58 11.66 -0.97 -0.77
C ARG A 58 12.72 -0.83 0.33
N GLU A 59 12.35 -0.31 1.50
CA GLU A 59 13.26 -0.18 2.64
C GLU A 59 13.78 -1.55 3.11
N LYS A 60 12.90 -2.56 3.19
CA LYS A 60 13.29 -3.95 3.49
C LYS A 60 14.24 -4.54 2.45
N LEU A 61 14.02 -4.28 1.17
CA LEU A 61 14.93 -4.71 0.11
C LEU A 61 16.30 -4.02 0.25
N SER A 62 16.30 -2.70 0.46
CA SER A 62 17.52 -1.91 0.61
C SER A 62 18.36 -2.36 1.81
N SER A 63 17.75 -2.78 2.93
CA SER A 63 18.50 -3.31 4.06
C SER A 63 19.22 -4.62 3.74
N LEU A 64 18.62 -5.47 2.89
CA LEU A 64 19.25 -6.73 2.46
C LEU A 64 20.45 -6.49 1.54
N ASP A 65 20.36 -5.48 0.66
CA ASP A 65 21.45 -5.10 -0.23
C ASP A 65 22.64 -4.51 0.54
N THR A 66 22.38 -3.69 1.57
CA THR A 66 23.45 -3.10 2.40
C THR A 66 24.18 -4.13 3.25
N ASP A 67 23.49 -5.18 3.71
CA ASP A 67 24.10 -6.26 4.48
C ASP A 67 25.06 -7.11 3.63
N THR A 68 24.84 -7.17 2.31
CA THR A 68 25.66 -7.97 1.38
C THR A 68 26.89 -7.20 0.89
N ALA A 69 26.81 -5.87 0.75
CA ALA A 69 27.91 -5.04 0.27
C ALA A 69 29.07 -4.86 1.27
N GLY A 70 28.82 -5.04 2.58
CA GLY A 70 29.84 -4.90 3.63
C GLY A 70 30.82 -6.07 3.77
N SER A 71 30.66 -7.17 3.02
CA SER A 71 31.48 -8.39 3.18
C SER A 71 32.61 -8.56 2.16
N HIS A 72 32.76 -7.67 1.17
CA HIS A 72 33.74 -7.85 0.07
C HIS A 72 34.93 -6.86 0.04
N GLU A 73 35.02 -5.91 0.97
CA GLU A 73 36.04 -4.83 0.94
C GLU A 73 37.20 -5.00 1.94
N ALA A 74 37.51 -6.25 2.34
CA ALA A 74 38.61 -6.56 3.27
C ALA A 74 39.75 -7.42 2.67
N GLN A 75 39.84 -7.54 1.34
CA GLN A 75 40.90 -8.33 0.69
C GLN A 75 41.45 -7.64 -0.56
N LEU A 76 42.13 -6.50 -0.41
CA LEU A 76 43.23 -6.07 -1.29
C LEU A 76 44.28 -5.32 -0.47
#